data_AF-A0A7S3FG32-F1
#
_entry.id   AF-A0A7S3FG32-F1
#
_cell.length_a   1.000
_cell.length_b   1.000
_cell.length_c   1.000
_cell.angle_alpha   90.00
_cell.angle_beta   90.00
_cell.angle_gamma   90.00
#
_symmetry.space_group_name_H-M   'P 1'
#
loop_
_entity.id
_entity.type
_entity.pdbx_description
1 polymer ?
#
loop_
_entity_poly.entity_id
_entity_poly.type
_entity_poly.pdbx_seq_one_letter_code
_entity_poly.pdbx_strand_id
1 'polypeptide(L)'
;MGSNLTFQSRNVLSKKVMTGDMKKGLDNINLFSIITIMSFCVMTPIALAVEGLKLSPANLSAMGLDPAVILYKALAAGLFFHAYQQISFMILERVNPVTHSVGNCVKRVVVIASSIVFFQTPVSTLNIVGTVIALSGVFLYARVKSAKPKAA
;
A
#
# COMPACT_ATOMS: atom_id res chain seq x y z
N MET A 1 -3.76 10.53 -8.88
CA MET A 1 -3.32 11.30 -7.67
C MET A 1 -4.22 11.08 -6.46
N GLY A 2 -5.49 10.72 -6.61
CA GLY A 2 -6.42 10.48 -5.50
C GLY A 2 -5.93 9.46 -4.46
N SER A 3 -5.32 8.34 -4.88
CA SER A 3 -4.78 7.34 -3.95
C SER A 3 -3.69 7.88 -3.02
N ASN A 4 -2.77 8.71 -3.54
CA ASN A 4 -1.75 9.34 -2.70
C ASN A 4 -2.40 10.26 -1.66
N LEU A 5 -3.42 11.03 -2.03
CA LEU A 5 -4.12 11.91 -1.09
C LEU A 5 -4.83 11.09 0.00
N THR A 6 -5.63 10.10 -0.39
CA THR A 6 -6.41 9.30 0.57
C THR A 6 -5.53 8.47 1.50
N PHE A 7 -4.45 7.85 1.00
CA PHE A 7 -3.52 7.09 1.84
C PHE A 7 -2.78 7.98 2.84
N GLN A 8 -2.36 9.17 2.44
CA GLN A 8 -1.65 10.09 3.34
C GLN A 8 -2.59 10.70 4.37
N SER A 9 -3.80 11.09 3.95
CA SER A 9 -4.84 11.53 4.88
C SER A 9 -5.16 10.45 5.92
N ARG A 10 -5.33 9.19 5.49
CA ARG A 10 -5.49 8.05 6.40
C ARG A 10 -4.32 7.97 7.38
N ASN A 11 -3.07 8.01 6.91
CA ASN A 11 -1.91 7.88 7.79
C ASN A 11 -1.82 9.02 8.83
N VAL A 12 -2.13 10.26 8.44
CA VAL A 12 -2.15 11.41 9.37
C VAL A 12 -3.28 11.28 10.39
N LEU A 13 -4.50 10.94 9.93
CA LEU A 13 -5.66 10.76 10.81
C LEU A 13 -5.48 9.57 11.76
N SER A 14 -5.01 8.43 11.25
CA SER A 14 -4.67 7.25 12.07
C SER A 14 -3.63 7.62 13.13
N LYS A 15 -2.58 8.37 12.76
CA LYS A 15 -1.59 8.82 13.74
C LYS A 15 -2.21 9.71 14.82
N LYS A 16 -3.09 10.64 14.45
CA LYS A 16 -3.79 11.53 15.41
C LYS A 16 -4.65 10.72 16.39
N VAL A 17 -5.29 9.65 15.94
CA VAL A 17 -6.06 8.73 16.80
C VAL A 17 -5.13 7.91 17.71
N MET A 18 -3.99 7.45 17.20
CA MET A 18 -2.99 6.68 17.96
C MET A 18 -2.26 7.49 19.05
N THR A 19 -2.08 8.80 18.86
CA THR A 19 -1.34 9.67 19.80
C THR A 19 -2.22 10.60 20.64
N GLY A 20 -3.51 10.76 20.30
CA GLY A 20 -4.46 11.62 21.02
C GLY A 20 -5.14 10.93 22.21
N ASP A 21 -6.16 11.59 22.77
CA ASP A 21 -6.89 11.13 23.98
C ASP A 21 -7.55 9.74 23.84
N MET A 22 -7.82 9.30 22.60
CA MET A 22 -8.34 7.98 22.27
C MET A 22 -7.33 6.83 22.42
N LYS A 23 -6.05 7.12 22.69
CA LYS A 23 -5.01 6.10 22.91
C LYS A 23 -5.35 5.15 24.07
N LYS A 24 -6.14 5.60 25.06
CA LYS A 24 -6.56 4.77 26.20
C LYS A 24 -7.46 3.58 25.83
N GLY A 25 -8.06 3.57 24.64
CA GLY A 25 -9.01 2.52 24.22
C GLY A 25 -8.65 1.75 22.93
N LEU A 26 -7.79 2.29 22.06
CA LEU A 26 -7.46 1.68 20.77
C LEU A 26 -5.95 1.47 20.60
N ASP A 27 -5.53 0.22 20.66
CA ASP A 27 -4.21 -0.21 20.19
C ASP A 27 -4.16 -0.15 18.65
N ASN A 28 -2.95 -0.06 18.09
CA ASN A 28 -2.67 0.10 16.66
C ASN A 28 -3.16 -1.08 15.85
N ILE A 29 -3.08 -2.27 16.44
CA ILE A 29 -3.64 -3.50 15.88
C ILE A 29 -5.16 -3.37 15.80
N ASN A 30 -5.82 -2.93 16.88
CA ASN A 30 -7.28 -2.75 16.89
C ASN A 30 -7.74 -1.67 15.91
N LEU A 31 -7.02 -0.54 15.83
CA LEU A 31 -7.32 0.52 14.86
C LEU A 31 -7.21 0.00 13.42
N PHE A 32 -6.14 -0.72 13.10
CA PHE A 32 -5.96 -1.30 11.77
C PHE A 32 -7.02 -2.38 11.45
N SER A 33 -7.36 -3.23 12.43
CA SER A 33 -8.40 -4.26 12.30
C SER A 33 -9.77 -3.65 12.03
N ILE A 34 -10.17 -2.62 12.79
CA ILE A 34 -11.45 -1.91 12.57
C ILE A 34 -11.48 -1.28 11.18
N ILE A 35 -10.41 -0.58 10.77
CA ILE A 35 -10.33 0.01 9.43
C ILE A 35 -10.47 -1.07 8.35
N THR A 36 -9.83 -2.23 8.53
CA THR A 36 -9.85 -3.33 7.57
C THR A 36 -11.23 -3.98 7.48
N ILE A 37 -11.90 -4.23 8.60
CA ILE A 37 -13.27 -4.80 8.64
C ILE A 37 -14.25 -3.84 7.96
N MET A 38 -14.21 -2.55 8.31
CA MET A 38 -15.08 -1.56 7.67
C MET A 38 -14.80 -1.44 6.17
N SER A 39 -13.53 -1.48 5.76
CA SER A 39 -13.15 -1.47 4.35
C SER A 39 -13.68 -2.70 3.62
N PHE A 40 -13.66 -3.88 4.25
CA PHE A 40 -14.22 -5.10 3.68
C PHE A 40 -15.74 -5.00 3.52
N CYS A 41 -16.47 -4.52 4.54
CA CYS A 41 -17.92 -4.36 4.47
C CYS A 41 -18.36 -3.40 3.36
N VAL A 42 -17.60 -2.33 3.11
CA VAL A 42 -17.90 -1.36 2.05
C VAL A 42 -17.46 -1.86 0.67
N MET A 43 -16.29 -2.49 0.57
CA MET A 43 -15.72 -2.87 -0.73
C MET A 43 -16.34 -4.14 -1.30
N THR A 44 -16.72 -5.12 -0.45
CA THR A 44 -17.34 -6.38 -0.89
C THR A 44 -18.61 -6.18 -1.75
N PRO A 45 -19.63 -5.40 -1.35
CA PRO A 45 -20.82 -5.20 -2.17
C PRO A 45 -20.50 -4.49 -3.49
N ILE A 46 -19.57 -3.54 -3.48
CA ILE A 46 -19.15 -2.82 -4.69
C ILE A 46 -18.42 -3.78 -5.65
N ALA A 47 -17.51 -4.61 -5.13
CA ALA A 47 -16.78 -5.59 -5.93
C ALA A 47 -17.73 -6.62 -6.58
N LEU A 48 -18.71 -7.11 -5.82
CA LEU A 48 -19.72 -8.03 -6.34
C LEU A 48 -20.61 -7.36 -7.41
N ALA A 49 -20.99 -6.09 -7.22
CA ALA A 49 -21.80 -5.35 -8.19
C ALA A 49 -21.07 -5.07 -9.51
N VAL A 50 -19.77 -4.78 -9.47
CA VAL A 50 -18.98 -4.39 -10.66
C VAL A 50 -18.39 -5.62 -11.38
N GLU A 51 -17.93 -6.62 -10.64
CA GLU A 51 -17.11 -7.72 -11.17
C GLU A 51 -17.68 -9.11 -10.87
N GLY A 52 -18.73 -9.23 -10.07
CA GLY A 52 -19.27 -10.51 -9.60
C GLY A 52 -19.65 -11.48 -10.71
N LEU A 53 -20.21 -10.97 -11.82
CA LEU A 53 -20.53 -11.79 -12.99
C LEU A 53 -19.28 -12.26 -13.76
N LYS A 54 -18.22 -11.44 -13.82
CA LYS A 54 -16.96 -11.76 -14.53
C LYS A 54 -16.12 -12.79 -13.77
N LEU A 55 -16.24 -12.82 -12.44
CA LEU A 55 -15.53 -13.74 -11.56
C LEU A 55 -16.22 -15.11 -11.41
N SER A 56 -17.32 -15.36 -12.12
CA SER A 56 -17.96 -16.68 -12.13
C SER A 56 -16.98 -17.76 -12.60
N PRO A 57 -16.91 -18.93 -11.95
CA PRO A 57 -16.06 -20.05 -12.39
C PRO A 57 -16.28 -20.46 -13.85
N ALA A 58 -17.52 -20.31 -14.35
CA ALA A 58 -17.87 -20.59 -15.75
C ALA A 58 -17.20 -19.60 -16.72
N ASN A 59 -17.07 -18.32 -16.32
CA ASN A 59 -16.45 -17.29 -17.15
C ASN A 59 -14.92 -17.37 -17.10
N LEU A 60 -14.36 -17.71 -15.93
CA LEU A 60 -12.92 -17.95 -15.79
C LEU A 60 -12.44 -19.15 -16.61
N SER A 61 -13.19 -20.26 -16.56
CA SER A 61 -12.89 -21.44 -17.36
C SER A 61 -13.05 -21.18 -18.86
N ALA A 62 -14.06 -20.39 -19.26
CA ALA A 62 -14.22 -19.95 -20.66
C ALA A 62 -13.05 -19.06 -21.16
N MET A 63 -12.33 -18.38 -20.25
CA MET A 63 -11.11 -17.62 -20.56
C MET A 63 -9.84 -18.48 -20.54
N GLY A 64 -9.95 -19.79 -20.34
CA GLY A 64 -8.80 -20.70 -20.25
C GLY A 64 -8.03 -20.60 -18.93
N LEU A 65 -8.63 -20.00 -17.89
CA LEU A 65 -8.03 -19.83 -16.58
C LEU A 65 -8.61 -20.85 -15.60
N ASP A 66 -7.75 -21.56 -14.88
CA ASP A 66 -8.19 -22.47 -13.82
C ASP A 66 -8.68 -21.66 -12.59
N PRO A 67 -9.98 -21.76 -12.23
CA PRO A 67 -10.53 -21.04 -11.08
C PRO A 67 -9.80 -21.36 -9.77
N ALA A 68 -9.30 -22.60 -9.60
CA ALA A 68 -8.60 -23.01 -8.39
C ALA A 68 -7.25 -22.29 -8.25
N VAL A 69 -6.50 -22.17 -9.36
CA VAL A 69 -5.22 -21.45 -9.39
C VAL A 69 -5.43 -19.95 -9.14
N ILE A 70 -6.46 -19.36 -9.74
CA ILE A 70 -6.79 -17.95 -9.54
C ILE A 70 -7.19 -17.68 -8.09
N LEU A 71 -8.01 -18.54 -7.50
CA LEU A 71 -8.40 -18.44 -6.09
C LEU A 71 -7.18 -18.54 -5.17
N TYR A 72 -6.30 -19.52 -5.39
CA TYR A 72 -5.07 -19.67 -4.62
C TYR A 72 -4.18 -18.41 -4.70
N LYS A 73 -3.94 -17.89 -5.91
CA LYS A 73 -3.15 -16.67 -6.12
C LYS A 73 -3.79 -15.45 -5.47
N ALA A 74 -5.12 -15.32 -5.55
CA ALA A 74 -5.87 -14.22 -4.92
C ALA A 74 -5.78 -14.27 -3.40
N LEU A 75 -5.93 -15.46 -2.80
CA LEU A 75 -5.79 -15.65 -1.35
C LEU A 75 -4.36 -15.36 -0.88
N ALA A 76 -3.36 -15.87 -1.59
CA ALA A 76 -1.96 -15.60 -1.29
C ALA A 76 -1.66 -14.09 -1.37
N ALA A 77 -2.06 -13.42 -2.45
CA ALA A 77 -1.87 -11.98 -2.62
C ALA A 77 -2.58 -11.17 -1.51
N GLY A 78 -3.80 -11.56 -1.14
CA GLY A 78 -4.56 -10.96 -0.04
C GLY A 78 -3.86 -11.09 1.30
N LEU A 79 -3.33 -12.28 1.61
CA LEU A 79 -2.59 -12.54 2.85
C LEU A 79 -1.31 -11.70 2.94
N PHE A 80 -0.50 -11.68 1.87
CA PHE A 80 0.71 -10.86 1.84
C PHE A 80 0.39 -9.36 1.92
N PHE A 81 -0.69 -8.91 1.28
CA PHE A 81 -1.14 -7.53 1.36
C PHE A 81 -1.58 -7.14 2.78
N HIS A 82 -2.31 -8.02 3.47
CA HIS A 82 -2.73 -7.79 4.85
C HIS A 82 -1.51 -7.70 5.78
N ALA A 83 -0.58 -8.66 5.69
CA ALA A 83 0.66 -8.64 6.47
C ALA A 83 1.48 -7.37 6.23
N TYR A 84 1.63 -6.95 4.97
CA TYR A 84 2.29 -5.70 4.61
C TYR A 84 1.60 -4.48 5.26
N GLN A 85 0.28 -4.39 5.17
CA GLN A 85 -0.47 -3.26 5.74
C GLN A 85 -0.41 -3.23 7.27
N GLN A 86 -0.42 -4.40 7.93
CA GLN A 86 -0.25 -4.52 9.37
C GLN A 86 1.11 -4.00 9.83
N ILE A 87 2.20 -4.46 9.20
CA ILE A 87 3.56 -3.98 9.49
C ILE A 87 3.66 -2.47 9.23
N SER A 88 3.04 -1.99 8.15
CA SER A 88 3.01 -0.56 7.82
C SER A 88 2.34 0.29 8.91
N PHE A 89 1.25 -0.20 9.52
CA PHE A 89 0.58 0.46 10.64
C PHE A 89 1.40 0.42 11.94
N MET A 90 2.09 -0.70 12.21
CA MET A 90 3.02 -0.79 13.35
C MET A 90 4.19 0.20 13.23
N ILE A 91 4.70 0.41 12.00
CA ILE A 91 5.75 1.41 11.76
C ILE A 91 5.17 2.83 11.96
N LEU A 92 3.96 3.10 11.44
CA LEU A 92 3.30 4.40 11.58
C LEU A 92 3.13 4.82 13.05
N GLU A 93 2.91 3.87 13.95
CA GLU A 93 2.90 4.14 15.39
C GLU A 93 4.24 4.70 15.90
N ARG A 94 5.36 4.16 15.41
CA ARG A 94 6.70 4.47 15.92
C ARG A 94 7.34 5.68 15.24
N VAL A 95 6.86 6.06 14.05
CA VAL A 95 7.39 7.20 13.29
C VAL A 95 6.32 8.27 13.04
N ASN A 96 6.72 9.47 12.65
CA ASN A 96 5.75 10.48 12.22
C ASN A 96 5.23 10.15 10.79
N PRO A 97 4.06 10.68 10.39
CA PRO A 97 3.46 10.39 9.08
C PRO A 97 4.36 10.76 7.89
N VAL A 98 5.22 11.76 8.06
CA VAL A 98 6.16 12.18 7.02
C VAL A 98 7.25 11.13 6.80
N THR A 99 7.86 10.61 7.87
CA THR A 99 8.87 9.56 7.79
C THR A 99 8.26 8.28 7.22
N HIS A 100 7.02 7.95 7.61
CA HIS A 100 6.27 6.84 7.04
C HIS A 100 6.07 7.01 5.52
N SER A 101 5.68 8.22 5.09
CA SER A 101 5.55 8.57 3.68
C SER A 101 6.85 8.41 2.88
N VAL A 102 7.98 8.81 3.46
CA VAL A 102 9.31 8.62 2.85
C VAL A 102 9.62 7.14 2.68
N GLY A 103 9.41 6.32 3.71
CA GLY A 103 9.58 4.86 3.64
C GLY A 103 8.69 4.23 2.56
N ASN A 104 7.45 4.70 2.42
CA ASN A 104 6.55 4.25 1.37
C ASN A 104 7.01 4.66 -0.05
N CYS A 105 7.79 5.74 -0.19
CA CYS A 105 8.45 6.01 -1.47
C CYS A 105 9.57 5.01 -1.73
N VAL A 106 10.48 4.81 -0.77
CA VAL A 106 11.59 3.83 -0.90
C VAL A 106 11.06 2.44 -1.25
N LYS A 107 9.98 2.00 -0.60
CA LYS A 107 9.30 0.73 -0.93
C LYS A 107 8.88 0.66 -2.42
N ARG A 108 8.31 1.74 -2.97
CA ARG A 108 7.92 1.79 -4.39
C ARG A 108 9.12 1.64 -5.32
N VAL A 109 10.24 2.24 -4.96
CA VAL A 109 11.51 2.10 -5.71
C VAL A 109 11.94 0.65 -5.80
N VAL A 110 12.00 -0.02 -4.65
CA VAL A 110 12.42 -1.42 -4.54
C VAL A 110 11.50 -2.32 -5.34
N VAL A 111 10.18 -2.11 -5.24
CA VAL A 111 9.20 -2.88 -6.01
C VAL A 111 9.42 -2.69 -7.52
N ILE A 112 9.55 -1.45 -8.00
CA ILE A 112 9.79 -1.18 -9.44
C ILE A 112 11.08 -1.87 -9.91
N ALA A 113 12.19 -1.71 -9.19
CA ALA A 113 13.47 -2.31 -9.56
C ALA A 113 13.39 -3.84 -9.59
N SER A 114 12.80 -4.45 -8.56
CA SER A 114 12.62 -5.91 -8.49
C SER A 114 11.73 -6.46 -9.62
N SER A 115 10.67 -5.74 -9.97
CA SER A 115 9.77 -6.13 -11.06
C SER A 115 10.48 -6.11 -12.42
N ILE A 116 11.35 -5.13 -12.67
CA ILE A 116 12.12 -5.07 -13.93
C ILE A 116 13.07 -6.27 -14.02
N VAL A 117 13.77 -6.60 -12.93
CA VAL A 117 14.70 -7.74 -12.90
C VAL A 117 13.97 -9.07 -13.08
N PHE A 118 12.82 -9.24 -12.41
CA PHE A 118 12.09 -10.50 -12.41
C PHE A 118 11.26 -10.74 -13.67
N PHE A 119 10.49 -9.73 -14.10
CA PHE A 119 9.61 -9.85 -15.27
C PHE A 119 10.32 -9.56 -16.60
N GLN A 120 11.58 -9.08 -16.54
CA GLN A 120 12.37 -8.71 -17.71
C GLN A 120 11.60 -7.84 -18.72
N THR A 121 10.71 -6.98 -18.21
CA THR A 121 9.88 -6.13 -19.05
C THR A 121 10.78 -5.15 -19.80
N PRO A 122 10.63 -5.01 -21.13
CA PRO A 122 11.49 -4.12 -21.91
C PRO A 122 11.19 -2.67 -21.52
N VAL A 123 12.12 -2.07 -20.78
CA VAL A 123 12.04 -0.66 -20.36
C VAL A 123 12.90 0.16 -21.30
N SER A 124 12.29 1.13 -22.00
CA SER A 124 13.04 2.09 -22.83
C SER A 124 14.07 2.84 -21.98
N THR A 125 15.24 3.13 -22.57
CA THR A 125 16.31 3.89 -21.91
C THR A 125 15.82 5.20 -21.31
N LEU A 126 14.86 5.88 -21.96
CA LEU A 126 14.24 7.10 -21.42
C LEU A 126 13.43 6.84 -20.15
N ASN A 127 12.71 5.73 -20.06
CA ASN A 127 11.98 5.34 -18.85
C ASN A 127 12.93 4.98 -17.71
N ILE A 128 14.07 4.36 -18.01
CA ILE A 128 15.11 4.06 -17.01
C ILE A 128 15.66 5.38 -16.46
N VAL A 129 16.08 6.29 -17.33
CA VAL A 129 16.63 7.60 -16.92
C VAL A 129 15.60 8.42 -16.14
N GLY A 130 14.36 8.50 -16.62
CA GLY A 130 13.27 9.20 -15.93
C GLY A 130 12.95 8.58 -14.57
N THR A 131 13.00 7.26 -14.46
CA THR A 131 12.86 6.56 -13.18
C THR A 131 14.01 6.92 -12.25
N VAL A 132 15.28 6.80 -12.68
CA VAL A 132 16.44 7.15 -11.86
C VAL A 132 16.37 8.59 -11.36
N ILE A 133 16.02 9.56 -12.22
CA ILE A 133 15.87 10.97 -11.82
C ILE A 133 14.77 11.14 -10.76
N ALA A 134 13.60 10.53 -10.97
CA ALA A 134 12.50 10.60 -10.01
C ALA A 134 12.88 9.97 -8.66
N LEU A 135 13.58 8.84 -8.69
CA LEU A 135 14.08 8.14 -7.51
C LEU A 135 15.11 8.97 -6.74
N SER A 136 16.07 9.56 -7.45
CA SER A 136 17.07 10.46 -6.88
C SER A 136 16.41 11.69 -6.25
N GLY A 137 15.40 12.28 -6.91
CA GLY A 137 14.66 13.43 -6.37
C GLY A 137 13.96 13.11 -5.06
N VAL A 138 13.31 11.95 -4.94
CA VAL A 138 12.66 11.57 -3.67
C VAL A 138 13.69 11.22 -2.59
N PHE A 139 14.79 10.57 -2.96
CA PHE A 139 15.87 10.27 -2.02
C PHE A 139 16.49 11.57 -1.44
N LEU A 140 16.73 12.57 -2.28
CA LEU A 140 17.24 13.87 -1.85
C LEU A 140 16.22 14.60 -0.97
N TYR A 141 14.93 14.61 -1.33
CA TYR A 141 13.88 15.19 -0.49
C TYR A 141 13.84 14.55 0.90
N ALA A 142 13.94 13.22 0.96
CA ALA A 142 13.99 12.47 2.20
C ALA A 142 15.18 12.89 3.07
N ARG A 143 16.38 13.00 2.48
CA ARG A 143 17.60 13.41 3.18
C ARG A 143 17.53 14.85 3.70
N VAL A 144 17.08 15.79 2.88
CA VAL A 144 16.93 17.21 3.28
C VAL A 144 15.92 17.35 4.42
N LYS A 145 14.79 16.63 4.36
CA LYS A 145 13.78 16.70 5.40
C LYS A 145 14.23 16.04 6.71
N SER A 146 15.01 14.98 6.65
CA SER A 146 15.65 14.37 7.83
C SER A 146 16.77 15.23 8.43
N ALA A 147 17.42 16.08 7.62
CA ALA A 147 18.51 16.95 8.06
C ALA A 147 18.05 18.27 8.70
N LYS A 148 16.77 18.68 8.53
CA LYS A 148 16.26 19.85 9.25
C LYS A 148 16.18 19.55 10.76
N PRO A 149 16.72 20.41 11.64
CA PRO A 149 16.57 20.25 13.08
C PRO A 149 15.09 20.26 13.43
N LYS A 150 14.68 19.43 14.39
CA LYS A 150 13.35 19.57 15.01
C LYS A 150 13.30 20.98 15.60
N ALA A 151 12.44 21.85 15.07
CA ALA A 151 12.10 23.08 15.77
C ALA A 151 11.55 22.65 17.14
N ALA A 152 12.23 23.08 18.19
CA ALA A 152 11.90 22.81 19.59
C ALA A 152 10.53 23.39 19.95
#